data_AF-A0A7C6KQ66-F1
#
_entry.id   AF-A0A7C6KQ66-F1
#
_cell.length_a   1.000
_cell.length_b   1.000
_cell.length_c   1.000
_cell.angle_alpha   90.00
_cell.angle_beta   90.00
_cell.angle_gamma   90.00
#
_symmetry.space_group_name_H-M   'P 1'
#
loop_
_entity.id
_entity.type
_entity.pdbx_description
1 polymer ?
#
loop_
_entity_poly.entity_id
_entity_poly.type
_entity_poly.pdbx_seq_one_letter_code
_entity_poly.pdbx_strand_id
1 'polypeptide(L)'
;MKKIFVTVLALMLLFSIIGCSGQSTKSQGKYQDGIYFAQEDEFASSGWKYLVTLEVKGGKIVAADWNGVNKTGGPDKDTLSKAGKYPIVANGGAQADWHVQAEKVEAYLIETQDPSKISFKDGEGHTDDIAGVSIKVSEFFKLVEKALANGPVGRGKYQDGAYYAEEEGYTKDWKYTASLTVVNGFIVAADWNGVNINGGKDKDTLSKDGEYPIVTNGGAQADWHVQAEKAEAYLLSTQDPTKITYKDDAGHTDDIAGVSIHVKEFFELAQKALENGPIAEGPYKDGFYYAQQKEFTKGFKYMAHIAVKNGRIVAADWNGIAEEEGAPDKDNLSKSGEYGLVTKGNAQAEWHEQAQRAEAYLIETQDPTKISYKDDEGHTDDIAGVSIHVSEFFELAKEALKDAK
;
A
#
# COMPACT_ATOMS: atom_id res chain seq x y z
N MET A 1 60.09 -39.91 21.64
CA MET A 1 58.69 -40.20 21.26
C MET A 1 58.41 -39.48 19.93
N LYS A 2 58.94 -40.02 18.82
CA LYS A 2 58.19 -40.53 17.63
C LYS A 2 57.05 -39.59 17.21
N LYS A 3 57.30 -38.54 16.40
CA LYS A 3 57.44 -38.50 14.92
C LYS A 3 56.28 -39.20 14.19
N ILE A 4 55.67 -38.54 13.19
CA ILE A 4 55.86 -38.80 11.75
C ILE A 4 54.74 -38.12 10.92
N PHE A 5 55.16 -37.24 9.99
CA PHE A 5 54.46 -36.85 8.77
C PHE A 5 54.50 -38.02 7.77
N VAL A 6 53.37 -38.44 7.18
CA VAL A 6 53.34 -39.20 5.91
C VAL A 6 52.09 -38.83 5.12
N THR A 7 52.31 -38.10 4.04
CA THR A 7 51.52 -38.09 2.82
C THR A 7 51.65 -39.46 2.14
N VAL A 8 50.59 -40.06 1.56
CA VAL A 8 50.64 -40.86 0.31
C VAL A 8 49.30 -41.55 -0.04
N LEU A 9 49.00 -41.48 -1.34
CA LEU A 9 48.24 -42.35 -2.26
C LEU A 9 46.71 -42.48 -2.22
N ALA A 10 46.18 -42.11 -3.39
CA ALA A 10 44.96 -42.59 -4.01
C ALA A 10 44.92 -44.12 -4.14
N LEU A 11 43.72 -44.68 -3.99
CA LEU A 11 43.36 -45.98 -4.51
C LEU A 11 42.00 -45.89 -5.21
N MET A 12 42.02 -46.09 -6.53
CA MET A 12 40.86 -46.37 -7.36
C MET A 12 40.17 -47.65 -6.88
N LEU A 13 38.84 -47.62 -6.77
CA LEU A 13 38.01 -48.81 -6.71
C LEU A 13 36.91 -48.69 -7.77
N LEU A 14 37.11 -49.46 -8.83
CA LEU A 14 36.13 -49.80 -9.86
C LEU A 14 35.06 -50.70 -9.25
N PHE A 15 33.80 -50.26 -9.31
CA PHE A 15 32.64 -51.14 -9.25
C PHE A 15 31.78 -50.91 -10.48
N SER A 16 31.87 -51.85 -11.42
CA SER A 16 30.97 -52.00 -12.55
C SER A 16 29.69 -52.67 -12.07
N ILE A 17 28.56 -51.97 -12.17
CA ILE A 17 27.23 -52.59 -12.11
C ILE A 17 26.49 -52.15 -13.38
N ILE A 18 26.26 -53.14 -14.25
CA ILE A 18 25.40 -53.06 -15.42
C ILE A 18 23.97 -52.97 -14.93
N GLY A 19 23.29 -51.87 -15.26
CA GLY A 19 21.88 -51.65 -14.99
C GLY A 19 21.27 -50.75 -16.06
N CYS A 20 21.01 -51.31 -17.24
CA CYS A 20 20.13 -50.70 -18.24
C CYS A 20 18.68 -50.90 -17.82
N SER A 21 18.01 -49.83 -17.37
CA SER A 21 16.55 -49.69 -17.54
C SER A 21 16.15 -48.22 -17.39
N GLY A 22 15.96 -47.55 -18.53
CA GLY A 22 15.07 -46.40 -18.64
C GLY A 22 15.48 -45.11 -17.92
N GLN A 23 16.66 -44.56 -18.22
CA GLN A 23 16.82 -43.12 -18.10
C GLN A 23 15.93 -42.45 -19.14
N SER A 24 14.72 -42.03 -18.75
CA SER A 24 14.07 -40.92 -19.39
C SER A 24 14.98 -39.71 -19.18
N THR A 25 15.79 -39.38 -20.19
CA THR A 25 16.44 -38.08 -20.30
C THR A 25 15.32 -37.04 -20.41
N LYS A 26 14.78 -36.60 -19.27
CA LYS A 26 14.06 -35.33 -19.21
C LYS A 26 15.06 -34.31 -19.74
N SER A 27 14.77 -33.76 -20.91
CA SER A 27 15.38 -32.52 -21.37
C SER A 27 15.38 -31.56 -20.19
N GLN A 28 16.55 -31.27 -19.65
CA GLN A 28 16.71 -30.27 -18.61
C GLN A 28 16.42 -28.96 -19.32
N GLY A 29 15.22 -28.41 -19.12
CA GLY A 29 14.79 -27.18 -19.78
C GLY A 29 15.72 -26.00 -19.43
N LYS A 30 15.59 -24.90 -20.16
CA LYS A 30 16.53 -23.75 -20.12
C LYS A 30 16.64 -23.13 -18.72
N TYR A 31 15.59 -23.23 -17.92
CA TYR A 31 15.47 -22.61 -16.60
C TYR A 31 15.13 -23.65 -15.51
N GLN A 32 15.38 -23.32 -14.25
CA GLN A 32 14.95 -24.15 -13.13
C GLN A 32 13.45 -23.97 -12.89
N ASP A 33 12.76 -25.00 -12.43
CA ASP A 33 11.34 -24.87 -12.10
C ASP A 33 11.17 -24.00 -10.85
N GLY A 34 10.14 -23.15 -10.86
CA GLY A 34 9.81 -22.27 -9.74
C GLY A 34 9.20 -20.93 -10.14
N ILE A 35 9.00 -20.08 -9.13
CA ILE A 35 8.51 -18.71 -9.31
C ILE A 35 9.70 -17.76 -9.33
N TYR A 36 9.77 -16.95 -10.37
CA TYR A 36 10.78 -15.92 -10.56
C TYR A 36 10.11 -14.56 -10.39
N PHE A 37 10.84 -13.61 -9.80
CA PHE A 37 10.30 -12.27 -9.55
C PHE A 37 11.41 -11.24 -9.69
N ALA A 38 11.12 -10.13 -10.35
CA ALA A 38 11.99 -8.95 -10.39
C ALA A 38 11.17 -7.67 -10.43
N GLN A 39 11.74 -6.60 -9.93
CA GLN A 39 11.19 -5.25 -9.98
C GLN A 39 12.28 -4.27 -10.38
N GLU A 40 11.86 -3.10 -10.88
CA GLU A 40 12.76 -1.96 -11.05
C GLU A 40 13.33 -1.55 -9.68
N ASP A 41 14.56 -1.04 -9.68
CA ASP A 41 15.30 -0.74 -8.46
C ASP A 41 14.77 0.55 -7.78
N GLU A 42 14.23 1.47 -8.56
CA GLU A 42 13.72 2.76 -8.08
C GLU A 42 12.35 3.05 -8.69
N PHE A 43 11.53 3.86 -7.99
CA PHE A 43 10.32 4.42 -8.58
C PHE A 43 10.68 5.52 -9.57
N ALA A 44 10.03 5.52 -10.74
CA ALA A 44 10.16 6.61 -11.69
C ALA A 44 9.60 7.92 -11.10
N SER A 45 9.90 9.05 -11.75
CA SER A 45 9.37 10.38 -11.36
C SER A 45 7.83 10.44 -11.33
N SER A 46 7.16 9.56 -12.08
CA SER A 46 5.71 9.38 -12.06
C SER A 46 5.18 8.71 -10.77
N GLY A 47 6.07 8.23 -9.91
CA GLY A 47 5.76 7.42 -8.74
C GLY A 47 5.52 5.95 -9.04
N TRP A 48 5.54 5.52 -10.31
CA TRP A 48 5.35 4.12 -10.70
C TRP A 48 6.68 3.39 -10.83
N LYS A 49 6.66 2.09 -10.51
CA LYS A 49 7.69 1.14 -10.91
C LYS A 49 7.05 -0.12 -11.46
N TYR A 50 7.75 -0.82 -12.35
CA TYR A 50 7.33 -2.08 -12.91
C TYR A 50 7.97 -3.28 -12.20
N LEU A 51 7.28 -4.41 -12.31
CA LEU A 51 7.70 -5.71 -11.80
C LEU A 51 7.20 -6.82 -12.70
N VAL A 52 7.82 -7.99 -12.61
CA VAL A 52 7.41 -9.19 -13.32
C VAL A 52 7.42 -10.40 -12.38
N THR A 53 6.38 -11.24 -12.50
CA THR A 53 6.34 -12.57 -11.90
C THR A 53 6.30 -13.61 -13.02
N LEU A 54 7.18 -14.61 -12.98
CA LEU A 54 7.17 -15.72 -13.94
C LEU A 54 6.98 -17.05 -13.21
N GLU A 55 6.27 -17.98 -13.83
CA GLU A 55 6.26 -19.38 -13.40
C GLU A 55 6.99 -20.23 -14.45
N VAL A 56 7.96 -21.03 -13.99
CA VAL A 56 8.67 -22.01 -14.82
C VAL A 56 8.31 -23.43 -14.38
N LYS A 57 7.89 -24.26 -15.34
CA LYS A 57 7.61 -25.70 -15.16
C LYS A 57 8.23 -26.52 -16.29
N GLY A 58 8.94 -27.60 -15.95
CA GLY A 58 9.68 -28.39 -16.92
C GLY A 58 10.75 -27.57 -17.67
N GLY A 59 11.30 -26.55 -17.02
CA GLY A 59 12.27 -25.59 -17.55
C GLY A 59 11.77 -24.73 -18.71
N LYS A 60 10.45 -24.52 -18.79
CA LYS A 60 9.77 -23.58 -19.70
C LYS A 60 8.99 -22.54 -18.90
N ILE A 61 8.95 -21.30 -19.38
CA ILE A 61 8.08 -20.24 -18.85
C ILE A 61 6.64 -20.63 -19.21
N VAL A 62 5.80 -20.88 -18.22
CA VAL A 62 4.40 -21.28 -18.39
C VAL A 62 3.40 -20.18 -18.00
N ALA A 63 3.86 -19.20 -17.22
CA ALA A 63 3.11 -17.99 -16.92
C ALA A 63 4.07 -16.80 -16.82
N ALA A 64 3.59 -15.63 -17.20
CA ALA A 64 4.25 -14.35 -17.02
C ALA A 64 3.16 -13.34 -16.62
N ASP A 65 3.48 -12.49 -15.66
CA ASP A 65 2.61 -11.43 -15.15
C ASP A 65 3.46 -10.16 -15.06
N TRP A 66 3.17 -9.20 -15.94
CA TRP A 66 3.76 -7.87 -15.92
C TRP A 66 2.82 -6.95 -15.16
N ASN A 67 3.33 -6.30 -14.13
CA ASN A 67 2.54 -5.38 -13.33
C ASN A 67 3.35 -4.14 -12.98
N GLY A 68 2.70 -3.15 -12.37
CA GLY A 68 3.35 -1.99 -11.81
C GLY A 68 2.70 -1.56 -10.51
N VAL A 69 3.46 -0.89 -9.65
CA VAL A 69 2.99 -0.38 -8.36
C VAL A 69 3.38 1.08 -8.20
N ASN A 70 2.57 1.84 -7.46
CA ASN A 70 2.85 3.23 -7.14
C ASN A 70 3.49 3.35 -5.75
N LYS A 71 4.42 4.30 -5.59
CA LYS A 71 5.07 4.57 -4.31
C LYS A 71 4.08 4.93 -3.20
N THR A 72 2.91 5.49 -3.54
CA THR A 72 1.84 5.81 -2.57
C THR A 72 1.09 4.57 -2.02
N GLY A 73 1.54 3.36 -2.37
CA GLY A 73 0.82 2.12 -2.10
C GLY A 73 -0.53 2.04 -2.82
N GLY A 74 -1.40 1.14 -2.37
CA GLY A 74 -2.73 0.94 -2.95
C GLY A 74 -2.77 -0.16 -4.01
N PRO A 75 -3.79 -0.17 -4.90
CA PRO A 75 -3.91 -1.19 -5.93
C PRO A 75 -2.78 -1.12 -6.96
N ASP A 76 -2.40 -2.28 -7.46
CA ASP A 76 -1.45 -2.38 -8.56
C ASP A 76 -2.05 -1.92 -9.90
N LYS A 77 -1.18 -1.79 -10.90
CA LYS A 77 -1.51 -1.21 -12.20
C LYS A 77 -2.47 -2.06 -13.01
N ASP A 78 -2.33 -3.38 -12.93
CA ASP A 78 -3.24 -4.32 -13.58
C ASP A 78 -4.66 -4.18 -13.00
N THR A 79 -4.78 -4.17 -11.67
CA THR A 79 -6.03 -3.95 -10.95
C THR A 79 -6.68 -2.62 -11.35
N LEU A 80 -5.92 -1.53 -11.32
CA LEU A 80 -6.43 -0.22 -11.74
C LEU A 80 -6.84 -0.20 -13.22
N SER A 81 -6.08 -0.86 -14.10
CA SER A 81 -6.39 -0.87 -15.53
C SER A 81 -7.65 -1.67 -15.82
N LYS A 82 -7.85 -2.84 -15.18
CA LYS A 82 -9.06 -3.66 -15.30
C LYS A 82 -10.30 -2.95 -14.74
N ALA A 83 -10.13 -2.16 -13.68
CA ALA A 83 -11.18 -1.33 -13.10
C ALA A 83 -11.50 -0.07 -13.95
N GLY A 84 -10.80 0.18 -15.06
CA GLY A 84 -10.93 1.42 -15.85
C GLY A 84 -10.37 2.68 -15.16
N LYS A 85 -9.67 2.51 -14.04
CA LYS A 85 -9.07 3.58 -13.22
C LYS A 85 -7.64 3.93 -13.64
N TYR A 86 -7.13 3.33 -14.72
CA TYR A 86 -5.86 3.67 -15.37
C TYR A 86 -6.05 3.97 -16.87
N PRO A 87 -6.74 5.08 -17.22
CA PRO A 87 -7.22 5.31 -18.59
C PRO A 87 -6.11 5.82 -19.54
N ILE A 88 -5.26 4.92 -20.03
CA ILE A 88 -4.20 5.26 -21.00
C ILE A 88 -4.72 5.45 -22.43
N VAL A 89 -5.89 4.89 -22.76
CA VAL A 89 -6.54 5.12 -24.06
C VAL A 89 -7.08 6.54 -24.12
N ALA A 90 -7.94 6.89 -23.15
CA ALA A 90 -8.60 8.19 -23.13
C ALA A 90 -7.59 9.35 -22.93
N ASN A 91 -6.58 9.16 -22.09
CA ASN A 91 -5.66 10.25 -21.73
C ASN A 91 -4.32 10.21 -22.48
N GLY A 92 -3.93 9.07 -23.04
CA GLY A 92 -2.59 8.86 -23.62
C GLY A 92 -2.58 8.44 -25.09
N GLY A 93 -3.75 8.25 -25.72
CA GLY A 93 -3.85 7.82 -27.12
C GLY A 93 -3.35 6.39 -27.36
N ALA A 94 -3.23 5.58 -26.30
CA ALA A 94 -2.84 4.19 -26.41
C ALA A 94 -3.89 3.37 -27.20
N GLN A 95 -3.45 2.29 -27.84
CA GLN A 95 -4.33 1.46 -28.68
C GLN A 95 -5.37 0.65 -27.88
N ALA A 96 -5.08 0.34 -26.62
CA ALA A 96 -5.95 -0.39 -25.71
C ALA A 96 -5.58 -0.08 -24.26
N ASP A 97 -6.38 -0.56 -23.30
CA ASP A 97 -6.04 -0.44 -21.89
C ASP A 97 -4.72 -1.15 -21.57
N TRP A 98 -4.07 -0.72 -20.49
CA TRP A 98 -2.72 -1.18 -20.15
C TRP A 98 -2.67 -2.70 -19.96
N HIS A 99 -3.61 -3.28 -19.19
CA HIS A 99 -3.68 -4.71 -18.93
C HIS A 99 -3.84 -5.53 -20.23
N VAL A 100 -4.69 -5.08 -21.16
CA VAL A 100 -4.89 -5.75 -22.46
C VAL A 100 -3.61 -5.80 -23.27
N GLN A 101 -2.78 -4.75 -23.19
CA GLN A 101 -1.50 -4.73 -23.87
C GLN A 101 -0.45 -5.56 -23.14
N ALA A 102 -0.41 -5.52 -21.80
CA ALA A 102 0.51 -6.32 -20.99
C ALA A 102 0.29 -7.83 -21.21
N GLU A 103 -0.96 -8.30 -21.23
CA GLU A 103 -1.32 -9.70 -21.52
C GLU A 103 -0.77 -10.19 -22.88
N LYS A 104 -0.75 -9.33 -23.90
CA LYS A 104 -0.15 -9.67 -25.20
C LYS A 104 1.37 -9.80 -25.13
N VAL A 105 2.01 -8.95 -24.33
CA VAL A 105 3.47 -8.97 -24.14
C VAL A 105 3.89 -10.20 -23.36
N GLU A 106 3.14 -10.57 -22.32
CA GLU A 106 3.31 -11.80 -21.56
C GLU A 106 3.13 -13.04 -22.43
N ALA A 107 2.06 -13.08 -23.24
CA ALA A 107 1.81 -14.17 -24.17
C ALA A 107 2.94 -14.32 -25.19
N TYR A 108 3.48 -13.22 -25.71
CA TYR A 108 4.63 -13.22 -26.62
C TYR A 108 5.87 -13.83 -25.96
N LEU A 109 6.17 -13.49 -24.70
CA LEU A 109 7.28 -14.13 -23.96
C LEU A 109 7.04 -15.63 -23.76
N ILE A 110 5.82 -16.04 -23.43
CA ILE A 110 5.47 -17.46 -23.25
C ILE A 110 5.61 -18.22 -24.57
N GLU A 111 5.27 -17.62 -25.71
CA GLU A 111 5.47 -18.26 -27.01
C GLU A 111 6.96 -18.36 -27.39
N THR A 112 7.71 -17.27 -27.19
CA THR A 112 9.10 -17.17 -27.63
C THR A 112 10.09 -17.87 -26.72
N GLN A 113 9.79 -17.99 -25.43
CA GLN A 113 10.66 -18.57 -24.38
C GLN A 113 12.05 -17.91 -24.28
N ASP A 114 12.21 -16.71 -24.83
CA ASP A 114 13.48 -16.01 -24.90
C ASP A 114 13.28 -14.49 -24.83
N PRO A 115 13.63 -13.83 -23.70
CA PRO A 115 13.41 -12.39 -23.56
C PRO A 115 14.27 -11.54 -24.51
N SER A 116 15.33 -12.11 -25.08
CA SER A 116 16.14 -11.42 -26.09
C SER A 116 15.55 -11.44 -27.49
N LYS A 117 14.48 -12.23 -27.72
CA LYS A 117 13.82 -12.38 -29.01
C LYS A 117 12.72 -11.32 -29.16
N ILE A 118 13.12 -10.05 -29.14
CA ILE A 118 12.26 -8.89 -29.38
C ILE A 118 13.05 -7.80 -30.07
N SER A 119 12.43 -7.07 -31.00
CA SER A 119 13.01 -5.90 -31.66
C SER A 119 12.28 -4.62 -31.22
N PHE A 120 13.04 -3.54 -31.05
CA PHE A 120 12.50 -2.22 -30.71
C PHE A 120 12.58 -1.31 -31.93
N LYS A 121 11.48 -0.62 -32.25
CA LYS A 121 11.40 0.27 -33.41
C LYS A 121 11.91 1.68 -33.13
N ASP A 122 12.08 2.02 -31.85
CA ASP A 122 12.61 3.29 -31.40
C ASP A 122 13.44 3.12 -30.12
N GLY A 123 14.13 4.20 -29.72
CA GLY A 123 14.93 4.23 -28.51
C GLY A 123 14.12 4.31 -27.21
N GLU A 124 12.80 4.45 -27.29
CA GLU A 124 11.91 4.48 -26.12
C GLU A 124 11.44 3.09 -25.71
N GLY A 125 11.65 2.08 -26.56
CA GLY A 125 11.34 0.68 -26.25
C GLY A 125 9.98 0.22 -26.76
N HIS A 126 9.40 0.87 -27.76
CA HIS A 126 8.23 0.36 -28.46
C HIS A 126 8.62 -0.72 -29.47
N THR A 127 7.68 -1.60 -29.82
CA THR A 127 7.90 -2.71 -30.76
C THR A 127 6.77 -2.79 -31.80
N ASP A 128 7.05 -3.41 -32.95
CA ASP A 128 6.05 -3.85 -33.92
C ASP A 128 5.94 -5.40 -33.98
N ASP A 129 6.74 -6.13 -33.19
CA ASP A 129 6.71 -7.60 -33.16
C ASP A 129 5.45 -8.15 -32.49
N ILE A 130 4.75 -7.31 -31.72
CA ILE A 130 3.55 -7.67 -30.95
C ILE A 130 2.37 -6.82 -31.45
N ALA A 131 1.48 -7.45 -32.21
CA ALA A 131 0.37 -6.76 -32.84
C ALA A 131 -0.61 -6.14 -31.82
N GLY A 132 -0.90 -4.85 -31.99
CA GLY A 132 -1.84 -4.12 -31.14
C GLY A 132 -1.28 -3.80 -29.75
N VAL A 133 0.03 -3.68 -29.62
CA VAL A 133 0.74 -3.13 -28.46
C VAL A 133 1.39 -1.81 -28.86
N SER A 134 1.07 -0.75 -28.12
CA SER A 134 1.58 0.61 -28.29
C SER A 134 2.31 1.15 -27.06
N ILE A 135 2.30 0.44 -25.93
CA ILE A 135 3.09 0.80 -24.75
C ILE A 135 4.57 0.45 -24.97
N LYS A 136 5.46 1.09 -24.18
CA LYS A 136 6.87 0.71 -24.09
C LYS A 136 6.94 -0.66 -23.44
N VAL A 137 7.72 -1.58 -24.02
CA VAL A 137 7.82 -2.97 -23.51
C VAL A 137 9.24 -3.35 -23.13
N SER A 138 10.20 -2.46 -23.36
CA SER A 138 11.61 -2.73 -23.08
C SER A 138 11.89 -3.01 -21.61
N GLU A 139 11.16 -2.33 -20.72
CA GLU A 139 11.18 -2.54 -19.27
C GLU A 139 10.77 -3.95 -18.88
N PHE A 140 9.72 -4.50 -19.50
CA PHE A 140 9.26 -5.86 -19.24
C PHE A 140 10.35 -6.88 -19.57
N PHE A 141 10.93 -6.82 -20.78
CA PHE A 141 11.96 -7.78 -21.18
C PHE A 141 13.24 -7.67 -20.34
N LYS A 142 13.65 -6.46 -19.94
CA LYS A 142 14.76 -6.26 -18.99
C LYS A 142 14.48 -6.88 -17.63
N LEU A 143 13.25 -6.74 -17.13
CA LEU A 143 12.83 -7.34 -15.86
C LEU A 143 12.76 -8.86 -15.95
N VAL A 144 12.32 -9.41 -17.07
CA VAL A 144 12.31 -10.86 -17.33
C VAL A 144 13.74 -11.41 -17.32
N GLU A 145 14.69 -10.76 -18.00
CA GLU A 145 16.10 -11.13 -17.95
C GLU A 145 16.65 -11.08 -16.51
N LYS A 146 16.37 -9.99 -15.78
CA LYS A 146 16.76 -9.84 -14.37
C LYS A 146 16.17 -10.96 -13.51
N ALA A 147 14.89 -11.28 -13.66
CA ALA A 147 14.22 -12.33 -12.91
C ALA A 147 14.88 -13.68 -13.18
N LEU A 148 15.01 -14.07 -14.45
CA LEU A 148 15.59 -15.35 -14.86
C LEU A 148 17.05 -15.50 -14.40
N ALA A 149 17.83 -14.42 -14.42
CA ALA A 149 19.21 -14.40 -13.93
C ALA A 149 19.32 -14.59 -12.40
N ASN A 150 18.35 -14.07 -11.64
CA ASN A 150 18.30 -14.24 -10.18
C ASN A 150 17.95 -15.68 -9.74
N GLY A 151 17.35 -16.48 -10.63
CA GLY A 151 16.83 -17.78 -10.27
C GLY A 151 15.44 -17.71 -9.60
N PRO A 152 14.84 -18.87 -9.28
CA PRO A 152 13.53 -18.90 -8.64
C PRO A 152 13.63 -18.40 -7.19
N VAL A 153 12.77 -17.46 -6.82
CA VAL A 153 12.68 -16.87 -5.47
C VAL A 153 11.48 -17.37 -4.67
N GLY A 154 10.53 -18.04 -5.32
CA GLY A 154 9.28 -18.48 -4.68
C GLY A 154 8.29 -17.33 -4.46
N ARG A 155 7.39 -17.52 -3.50
CA ARG A 155 6.42 -16.50 -3.06
C ARG A 155 6.82 -15.98 -1.68
N GLY A 156 6.58 -14.70 -1.44
CA GLY A 156 6.73 -14.09 -0.14
C GLY A 156 5.62 -14.49 0.85
N LYS A 157 5.64 -13.85 2.03
CA LYS A 157 4.82 -14.22 3.20
C LYS A 157 3.37 -13.74 3.09
N TYR A 158 3.12 -12.62 2.42
CA TYR A 158 1.85 -11.92 2.50
C TYR A 158 0.92 -12.31 1.35
N GLN A 159 -0.38 -12.03 1.49
CA GLN A 159 -1.32 -12.17 0.38
C GLN A 159 -1.16 -10.98 -0.58
N ASP A 160 -1.33 -11.20 -1.88
CA ASP A 160 -1.25 -10.09 -2.85
C ASP A 160 -2.42 -9.13 -2.67
N GLY A 161 -2.17 -7.83 -2.86
CA GLY A 161 -3.19 -6.78 -2.80
C GLY A 161 -2.74 -5.46 -2.16
N ALA A 162 -3.71 -4.56 -2.02
CA ALA A 162 -3.57 -3.27 -1.36
C ALA A 162 -3.89 -3.40 0.14
N TYR A 163 -3.14 -2.70 0.99
CA TYR A 163 -3.30 -2.72 2.44
C TYR A 163 -3.32 -1.30 3.00
N TYR A 164 -4.03 -1.09 4.11
CA TYR A 164 -4.16 0.22 4.74
C TYR A 164 -4.39 0.12 6.26
N ALA A 165 -3.81 1.06 6.99
CA ALA A 165 -4.15 1.36 8.38
C ALA A 165 -3.92 2.85 8.69
N GLU A 166 -4.66 3.36 9.67
CA GLU A 166 -4.43 4.67 10.28
C GLU A 166 -4.48 4.58 11.83
N GLU A 167 -3.92 5.60 12.47
CA GLU A 167 -4.02 5.80 13.92
C GLU A 167 -5.48 6.04 14.32
N GLU A 168 -5.84 5.73 15.56
CA GLU A 168 -7.24 5.82 16.05
C GLU A 168 -7.70 7.25 16.37
N GLY A 169 -6.83 8.24 16.29
CA GLY A 169 -7.16 9.62 16.60
C GLY A 169 -6.03 10.59 16.25
N TYR A 170 -6.33 11.87 16.34
CA TYR A 170 -5.37 12.92 16.02
C TYR A 170 -4.48 13.24 17.23
N THR A 171 -3.17 13.31 16.98
CA THR A 171 -2.16 13.82 17.91
C THR A 171 -1.54 15.08 17.32
N LYS A 172 -1.69 16.21 18.02
CA LYS A 172 -1.23 17.54 17.53
C LYS A 172 -1.74 17.82 16.11
N ASP A 173 -3.03 17.63 15.90
CA ASP A 173 -3.75 17.82 14.63
C ASP A 173 -3.41 16.83 13.51
N TRP A 174 -2.50 15.89 13.72
CA TRP A 174 -2.10 14.90 12.72
C TRP A 174 -2.53 13.49 13.10
N LYS A 175 -2.92 12.71 12.09
CA LYS A 175 -3.18 11.28 12.20
C LYS A 175 -2.37 10.56 11.13
N TYR A 176 -1.46 9.68 11.53
CA TYR A 176 -0.60 8.94 10.61
C TYR A 176 -1.32 7.77 9.95
N THR A 177 -0.87 7.44 8.75
CA THR A 177 -1.43 6.39 7.89
C THR A 177 -0.31 5.59 7.24
N ALA A 178 -0.52 4.29 7.02
CA ALA A 178 0.34 3.45 6.21
C ALA A 178 -0.47 2.80 5.08
N SER A 179 -0.02 2.97 3.83
CA SER A 179 -0.56 2.25 2.67
C SER A 179 0.51 1.31 2.10
N LEU A 180 0.18 0.04 1.87
CA LEU A 180 1.12 -0.93 1.29
C LEU A 180 0.55 -1.57 0.02
N THR A 181 1.43 -2.05 -0.85
CA THR A 181 1.09 -2.94 -1.96
C THR A 181 1.93 -4.19 -1.87
N VAL A 182 1.30 -5.37 -1.95
CA VAL A 182 1.96 -6.67 -1.96
C VAL A 182 1.77 -7.34 -3.31
N VAL A 183 2.86 -7.82 -3.91
CA VAL A 183 2.84 -8.62 -5.14
C VAL A 183 3.80 -9.81 -5.01
N ASN A 184 3.37 -10.97 -5.48
CA ASN A 184 4.07 -12.25 -5.31
C ASN A 184 4.43 -12.55 -3.83
N GLY A 185 3.59 -12.08 -2.91
CA GLY A 185 3.75 -12.16 -1.45
C GLY A 185 4.81 -11.26 -0.83
N PHE A 186 5.43 -10.38 -1.61
CA PHE A 186 6.41 -9.40 -1.15
C PHE A 186 5.78 -8.01 -1.05
N ILE A 187 6.14 -7.25 -0.01
CA ILE A 187 5.81 -5.82 0.10
C ILE A 187 6.64 -5.10 -0.96
N VAL A 188 5.98 -4.54 -1.96
CA VAL A 188 6.64 -3.90 -3.12
C VAL A 188 6.45 -2.39 -3.12
N ALA A 189 5.46 -1.85 -2.40
CA ALA A 189 5.33 -0.44 -2.13
C ALA A 189 4.86 -0.20 -0.70
N ALA A 190 5.32 0.89 -0.10
CA ALA A 190 4.93 1.35 1.22
C ALA A 190 4.94 2.87 1.22
N ASP A 191 3.89 3.47 1.78
CA ASP A 191 3.70 4.91 1.89
C ASP A 191 3.33 5.23 3.33
N TRP A 192 4.20 5.97 4.01
CA TRP A 192 3.92 6.56 5.29
C TRP A 192 3.50 8.01 5.08
N ASN A 193 2.30 8.34 5.54
CA ASN A 193 1.75 9.69 5.39
C ASN A 193 1.00 10.11 6.64
N GLY A 194 0.51 11.34 6.68
CA GLY A 194 -0.38 11.82 7.72
C GLY A 194 -1.43 12.77 7.17
N VAL A 195 -2.61 12.75 7.77
CA VAL A 195 -3.73 13.64 7.44
C VAL A 195 -3.95 14.62 8.58
N ASN A 196 -4.34 15.85 8.26
CA ASN A 196 -4.59 16.89 9.25
C ASN A 196 -6.07 16.96 9.60
N ILE A 197 -6.40 17.24 10.87
CA ILE A 197 -7.78 17.38 11.33
C ILE A 197 -8.54 18.50 10.60
N ASN A 198 -7.81 19.53 10.13
CA ASN A 198 -8.37 20.65 9.37
C ASN A 198 -8.47 20.37 7.86
N GLY A 199 -8.17 19.15 7.41
CA GLY A 199 -8.06 18.79 6.00
C GLY A 199 -6.85 19.46 5.33
N GLY A 200 -6.95 19.68 4.01
CA GLY A 200 -5.87 20.29 3.22
C GLY A 200 -4.85 19.28 2.70
N LYS A 201 -3.59 19.73 2.54
CA LYS A 201 -2.49 18.88 2.06
C LYS A 201 -2.11 17.85 3.14
N ASP A 202 -1.84 16.64 2.71
CA ASP A 202 -1.24 15.63 3.57
C ASP A 202 0.20 16.00 3.98
N LYS A 203 0.72 15.29 4.97
CA LYS A 203 1.99 15.61 5.63
C LYS A 203 3.18 15.47 4.69
N ASP A 204 3.16 14.44 3.84
CA ASP A 204 4.18 14.20 2.83
C ASP A 204 4.23 15.37 1.81
N THR A 205 3.06 15.79 1.31
CA THR A 205 2.93 16.93 0.38
C THR A 205 3.39 18.23 1.02
N LEU A 206 2.94 18.55 2.24
CA LEU A 206 3.41 19.74 2.95
C LEU A 206 4.93 19.73 3.16
N SER A 207 5.49 18.57 3.49
CA SER A 207 6.93 18.45 3.68
C SER A 207 7.71 18.64 2.37
N LYS A 208 7.24 18.06 1.26
CA LYS A 208 7.84 18.22 -0.07
C LYS A 208 7.78 19.66 -0.58
N ASP A 209 6.69 20.36 -0.27
CA ASP A 209 6.51 21.77 -0.63
C ASP A 209 7.27 22.73 0.29
N GLY A 210 7.91 22.23 1.35
CA GLY A 210 8.62 23.06 2.35
C GLY A 210 7.71 23.77 3.35
N GLU A 211 6.40 23.46 3.34
CA GLU A 211 5.38 24.00 4.24
C GLU A 211 5.34 23.27 5.60
N TYR A 212 6.13 22.21 5.78
CA TYR A 212 6.34 21.52 7.06
C TYR A 212 7.82 21.48 7.48
N PRO A 213 8.41 22.63 7.85
CA PRO A 213 9.86 22.78 7.99
C PRO A 213 10.39 22.25 9.34
N ILE A 214 10.51 20.93 9.47
CA ILE A 214 11.03 20.28 10.69
C ILE A 214 12.55 20.40 10.87
N VAL A 215 13.29 20.69 9.79
CA VAL A 215 14.74 20.93 9.86
C VAL A 215 15.01 22.27 10.54
N THR A 216 14.46 23.35 10.00
CA THR A 216 14.73 24.71 10.49
C THR A 216 14.08 24.98 11.83
N ASN A 217 12.89 24.40 12.08
CA ASN A 217 12.11 24.71 13.29
C ASN A 217 12.18 23.62 14.36
N GLY A 218 12.54 22.39 14.00
CA GLY A 218 12.53 21.22 14.90
C GLY A 218 13.90 20.57 15.13
N GLY A 219 14.96 21.01 14.42
CA GLY A 219 16.30 20.44 14.55
C GLY A 219 16.43 19.02 13.96
N ALA A 220 15.48 18.60 13.13
CA ALA A 220 15.53 17.31 12.45
C ALA A 220 16.67 17.25 11.42
N GLN A 221 17.18 16.05 11.13
CA GLN A 221 18.30 15.86 10.21
C GLN A 221 17.96 16.12 8.74
N ALA A 222 16.69 15.97 8.35
CA ALA A 222 16.19 16.21 7.00
C ALA A 222 14.68 16.52 7.05
N ASP A 223 14.10 16.88 5.92
CA ASP A 223 12.65 17.07 5.84
C ASP A 223 11.90 15.77 6.13
N TRP A 224 10.66 15.87 6.60
CA TRP A 224 9.88 14.73 7.05
C TRP A 224 9.74 13.67 5.95
N HIS A 225 9.39 14.09 4.73
CA HIS A 225 9.22 13.17 3.60
C HIS A 225 10.50 12.40 3.24
N VAL A 226 11.68 13.04 3.34
CA VAL A 226 12.97 12.39 3.08
C VAL A 226 13.26 11.31 4.11
N GLN A 227 12.86 11.54 5.35
CA GLN A 227 13.05 10.55 6.43
C GLN A 227 12.00 9.43 6.37
N ALA A 228 10.76 9.75 5.99
CA ALA A 228 9.70 8.78 5.77
C ALA A 228 10.05 7.80 4.63
N GLU A 229 10.55 8.30 3.49
CA GLU A 229 11.00 7.48 2.35
C GLU A 229 12.10 6.48 2.75
N LYS A 230 12.99 6.86 3.68
CA LYS A 230 13.98 5.93 4.23
C LYS A 230 13.37 4.85 5.12
N ALA A 231 12.34 5.19 5.89
CA ALA A 231 11.60 4.22 6.69
C ALA A 231 10.84 3.21 5.81
N GLU A 232 10.19 3.69 4.76
CA GLU A 232 9.53 2.88 3.74
C GLU A 232 10.54 1.95 3.04
N ALA A 233 11.67 2.48 2.56
CA ALA A 233 12.72 1.69 1.93
C ALA A 233 13.28 0.62 2.87
N TYR A 234 13.42 0.93 4.18
CA TYR A 234 13.82 -0.05 5.17
C TYR A 234 12.80 -1.20 5.28
N LEU A 235 11.50 -0.90 5.38
CA LEU A 235 10.44 -1.91 5.37
C LEU A 235 10.45 -2.77 4.09
N LEU A 236 10.63 -2.14 2.92
CA LEU A 236 10.75 -2.85 1.64
C LEU A 236 11.97 -3.78 1.61
N SER A 237 13.04 -3.45 2.31
CA SER A 237 14.23 -4.32 2.39
C SER A 237 14.07 -5.46 3.41
N THR A 238 13.42 -5.22 4.55
CA THR A 238 13.30 -6.19 5.64
C THR A 238 12.13 -7.14 5.46
N GLN A 239 11.10 -6.71 4.71
CA GLN A 239 9.86 -7.45 4.43
C GLN A 239 9.09 -7.84 5.70
N ASP A 240 9.36 -7.16 6.82
CA ASP A 240 8.83 -7.51 8.12
C ASP A 240 8.76 -6.27 9.01
N PRO A 241 7.55 -5.76 9.32
CA PRO A 241 7.41 -4.54 10.09
C PRO A 241 7.88 -4.69 11.55
N THR A 242 8.06 -5.92 12.05
CA THR A 242 8.58 -6.14 13.41
C THR A 242 10.11 -6.19 13.47
N LYS A 243 10.81 -6.12 12.33
CA LYS A 243 12.28 -6.15 12.27
C LYS A 243 12.86 -4.75 12.34
N ILE A 244 12.63 -4.08 13.46
CA ILE A 244 13.21 -2.78 13.76
C ILE A 244 13.44 -2.67 15.26
N THR A 245 14.49 -1.95 15.65
CA THR A 245 14.82 -1.66 17.03
C THR A 245 14.67 -0.16 17.32
N TYR A 246 14.15 0.15 18.51
CA TYR A 246 14.00 1.52 18.98
C TYR A 246 14.98 1.79 20.13
N LYS A 247 15.61 2.97 20.12
CA LYS A 247 16.57 3.39 21.15
C LYS A 247 15.93 4.18 22.29
N ASP A 248 14.66 4.56 22.13
CA ASP A 248 13.85 5.22 23.15
C ASP A 248 12.37 4.90 22.97
N ASP A 249 11.57 5.23 23.99
CA ASP A 249 10.13 4.96 24.01
C ASP A 249 9.35 5.79 22.98
N ALA A 250 9.94 6.91 22.54
CA ALA A 250 9.36 7.77 21.52
C ALA A 250 9.43 7.14 20.12
N GLY A 251 10.30 6.16 19.90
CA GLY A 251 10.37 5.42 18.64
C GLY A 251 11.47 5.87 17.69
N HIS A 252 12.53 6.51 18.20
CA HIS A 252 13.72 6.74 17.38
C HIS A 252 14.49 5.43 17.17
N THR A 253 15.22 5.34 16.07
CA THR A 253 16.01 4.16 15.70
C THR A 253 17.40 4.56 15.19
N ASP A 254 18.36 3.64 15.31
CA ASP A 254 19.67 3.72 14.63
C ASP A 254 19.77 2.70 13.47
N ASP A 255 18.73 1.87 13.24
CA ASP A 255 18.71 0.89 12.15
C ASP A 255 18.61 1.55 10.77
N ILE A 256 18.17 2.82 10.72
CA ILE A 256 17.91 3.56 9.49
C ILE A 256 18.81 4.80 9.46
N ALA A 257 19.84 4.75 8.60
CA ALA A 257 20.85 5.80 8.52
C ALA A 257 20.27 7.17 8.09
N GLY A 258 20.51 8.19 8.91
CA GLY A 258 20.07 9.56 8.65
C GLY A 258 18.56 9.76 8.80
N VAL A 259 17.92 8.98 9.68
CA VAL A 259 16.58 9.20 10.20
C VAL A 259 16.69 9.65 11.67
N SER A 260 15.92 10.67 12.00
CA SER A 260 15.87 11.36 13.30
C SER A 260 14.45 11.60 13.79
N ILE A 261 13.43 11.32 12.97
CA ILE A 261 12.04 11.29 13.40
C ILE A 261 11.72 9.96 14.10
N HIS A 262 10.64 9.95 14.88
CA HIS A 262 10.07 8.74 15.44
C HIS A 262 9.46 7.94 14.28
N VAL A 263 9.83 6.67 14.11
CA VAL A 263 9.31 5.82 13.02
C VAL A 263 8.42 4.70 13.55
N LYS A 264 8.25 4.60 14.87
CA LYS A 264 7.51 3.51 15.51
C LYS A 264 6.08 3.41 14.99
N GLU A 265 5.42 4.55 14.86
CA GLU A 265 4.07 4.71 14.36
C GLU A 265 3.93 4.11 12.96
N PHE A 266 4.91 4.31 12.06
CA PHE A 266 4.88 3.71 10.73
C PHE A 266 4.91 2.18 10.77
N PHE A 267 5.83 1.60 11.54
CA PHE A 267 5.98 0.15 11.60
C PHE A 267 4.80 -0.53 12.30
N GLU A 268 4.24 0.09 13.34
CA GLU A 268 3.00 -0.37 13.99
C GLU A 268 1.81 -0.32 13.01
N LEU A 269 1.67 0.77 12.23
CA LEU A 269 0.63 0.88 11.21
C LEU A 269 0.84 -0.10 10.05
N ALA A 270 2.08 -0.32 9.60
CA ALA A 270 2.37 -1.29 8.56
C ALA A 270 2.02 -2.72 9.02
N GLN A 271 2.31 -3.05 10.29
CA GLN A 271 1.87 -4.32 10.89
C GLN A 271 0.34 -4.41 10.93
N LYS A 272 -0.34 -3.39 11.46
CA LYS A 272 -1.82 -3.35 11.52
C LYS A 272 -2.45 -3.46 10.13
N ALA A 273 -1.87 -2.81 9.12
CA ALA A 273 -2.32 -2.88 7.74
C ALA A 273 -2.25 -4.33 7.22
N LEU A 274 -1.13 -5.02 7.40
CA LEU A 274 -0.97 -6.42 6.99
C LEU A 274 -1.90 -7.37 7.75
N GLU A 275 -2.16 -7.11 9.04
CA GLU A 275 -3.10 -7.88 9.87
C GLU A 275 -4.56 -7.69 9.44
N ASN A 276 -4.94 -6.50 8.94
CA ASN A 276 -6.26 -6.25 8.37
C ASN A 276 -6.53 -7.07 7.09
N GLY A 277 -5.48 -7.55 6.42
CA GLY A 277 -5.57 -8.27 5.15
C GLY A 277 -5.75 -7.34 3.94
N PRO A 278 -5.73 -7.91 2.72
CA PRO A 278 -5.84 -7.12 1.51
C PRO A 278 -7.26 -6.57 1.34
N ILE A 279 -7.34 -5.33 0.87
CA ILE A 279 -8.58 -4.60 0.65
C ILE A 279 -9.21 -5.07 -0.66
N ALA A 280 -10.49 -5.46 -0.61
CA ALA A 280 -11.26 -5.81 -1.80
C ALA A 280 -11.41 -4.61 -2.75
N GLU A 281 -11.62 -4.87 -4.04
CA GLU A 281 -11.90 -3.80 -5.00
C GLU A 281 -13.26 -3.15 -4.72
N GLY A 282 -13.35 -1.83 -4.89
CA GLY A 282 -14.59 -1.07 -4.81
C GLY A 282 -14.71 0.02 -5.87
N PRO A 283 -15.85 0.71 -5.93
CA PRO A 283 -16.18 1.62 -7.05
C PRO A 283 -15.53 3.00 -6.92
N TYR A 284 -15.07 3.40 -5.74
CA TYR A 284 -14.60 4.75 -5.51
C TYR A 284 -13.20 4.98 -6.12
N LYS A 285 -12.86 6.24 -6.38
CA LYS A 285 -11.49 6.68 -6.65
C LYS A 285 -10.72 6.73 -5.33
N ASP A 286 -9.49 6.24 -5.34
CA ASP A 286 -8.62 6.28 -4.16
C ASP A 286 -8.25 7.71 -3.78
N GLY A 287 -8.13 7.97 -2.49
CA GLY A 287 -7.76 9.27 -1.96
C GLY A 287 -8.17 9.48 -0.51
N PHE A 288 -7.81 10.66 -0.01
CA PHE A 288 -8.29 11.20 1.25
C PHE A 288 -9.33 12.29 0.95
N TYR A 289 -10.51 12.12 1.49
CA TYR A 289 -11.67 12.98 1.25
C TYR A 289 -12.07 13.68 2.54
N TYR A 290 -12.35 14.98 2.44
CA TYR A 290 -12.61 15.81 3.61
C TYR A 290 -13.81 16.73 3.37
N ALA A 291 -14.66 16.85 4.38
CA ALA A 291 -15.69 17.87 4.46
C ALA A 291 -15.75 18.43 5.87
N GLN A 292 -16.18 19.68 5.98
CA GLN A 292 -16.25 20.39 7.25
C GLN A 292 -17.43 21.35 7.24
N GLN A 293 -18.09 21.49 8.39
CA GLN A 293 -19.10 22.51 8.61
C GLN A 293 -18.50 23.92 8.42
N LYS A 294 -19.30 24.84 7.89
CA LYS A 294 -18.86 26.23 7.68
C LYS A 294 -18.75 27.00 8.98
N GLU A 295 -19.72 26.80 9.87
CA GLU A 295 -19.88 27.53 11.12
C GLU A 295 -19.68 26.62 12.34
N PHE A 296 -19.28 27.20 13.45
CA PHE A 296 -19.26 26.50 14.74
C PHE A 296 -20.69 26.28 15.24
N THR A 297 -20.97 25.09 15.74
CA THR A 297 -22.22 24.71 16.38
C THR A 297 -21.90 24.12 17.74
N LYS A 298 -22.38 24.78 18.81
CA LYS A 298 -22.16 24.35 20.21
C LYS A 298 -20.67 24.18 20.57
N GLY A 299 -19.83 25.12 20.12
CA GLY A 299 -18.39 25.15 20.43
C GLY A 299 -17.51 24.26 19.54
N PHE A 300 -18.08 23.57 18.55
CA PHE A 300 -17.33 22.72 17.63
C PHE A 300 -17.72 22.98 16.17
N LYS A 301 -16.76 22.81 15.28
CA LYS A 301 -16.97 22.75 13.84
C LYS A 301 -16.71 21.32 13.39
N TYR A 302 -17.77 20.58 13.08
CA TYR A 302 -17.63 19.18 12.74
C TYR A 302 -17.04 18.95 11.37
N MET A 303 -16.34 17.84 11.24
CA MET A 303 -15.67 17.41 10.01
C MET A 303 -15.83 15.91 9.82
N ALA A 304 -15.73 15.47 8.57
CA ALA A 304 -15.57 14.07 8.20
C ALA A 304 -14.32 13.91 7.35
N HIS A 305 -13.43 13.00 7.76
CA HIS A 305 -12.29 12.58 6.98
C HIS A 305 -12.46 11.12 6.56
N ILE A 306 -12.36 10.83 5.26
CA ILE A 306 -12.64 9.50 4.69
C ILE A 306 -11.46 9.05 3.84
N ALA A 307 -10.89 7.90 4.16
CA ALA A 307 -9.87 7.25 3.35
C ALA A 307 -10.51 6.23 2.40
N VAL A 308 -10.23 6.37 1.11
CA VAL A 308 -10.57 5.37 0.09
C VAL A 308 -9.29 4.73 -0.44
N LYS A 309 -9.23 3.40 -0.36
CA LYS A 309 -8.13 2.59 -0.89
C LYS A 309 -8.68 1.38 -1.63
N ASN A 310 -8.10 1.06 -2.78
CA ASN A 310 -8.61 0.08 -3.73
C ASN A 310 -10.12 0.27 -4.04
N GLY A 311 -10.57 1.53 -4.06
CA GLY A 311 -11.95 1.95 -4.27
C GLY A 311 -12.95 1.59 -3.17
N ARG A 312 -12.49 1.19 -1.99
CA ARG A 312 -13.32 0.97 -0.80
C ARG A 312 -13.08 2.07 0.21
N ILE A 313 -14.13 2.48 0.93
CA ILE A 313 -13.98 3.25 2.17
C ILE A 313 -13.30 2.33 3.19
N VAL A 314 -12.09 2.67 3.60
CA VAL A 314 -11.28 1.86 4.53
C VAL A 314 -11.12 2.52 5.90
N ALA A 315 -11.35 3.83 5.97
CA ALA A 315 -11.44 4.56 7.22
C ALA A 315 -12.41 5.73 7.07
N ALA A 316 -13.06 6.08 8.17
CA ALA A 316 -13.89 7.26 8.32
C ALA A 316 -13.66 7.81 9.73
N ASP A 317 -13.56 9.13 9.85
CA ASP A 317 -13.36 9.82 11.11
C ASP A 317 -14.33 10.99 11.16
N TRP A 318 -15.19 10.98 12.18
CA TRP A 318 -16.08 12.06 12.52
C TRP A 318 -15.54 12.75 13.76
N ASN A 319 -15.21 14.03 13.63
CA ASN A 319 -14.69 14.80 14.75
C ASN A 319 -15.22 16.23 14.73
N GLY A 320 -14.97 16.98 15.81
CA GLY A 320 -15.27 18.40 15.95
C GLY A 320 -14.02 19.19 16.31
N ILE A 321 -13.65 20.14 15.47
CA ILE A 321 -12.59 21.10 15.77
C ILE A 321 -13.17 22.14 16.74
N ALA A 322 -12.50 22.36 17.87
CA ALA A 322 -12.95 23.28 18.90
C ALA A 322 -12.92 24.74 18.41
N GLU A 323 -13.88 25.54 18.89
CA GLU A 323 -13.92 27.00 18.63
C GLU A 323 -12.78 27.75 19.32
N GLU A 324 -12.36 27.26 20.50
CA GLU A 324 -11.20 27.77 21.22
C GLU A 324 -9.90 27.19 20.64
N GLU A 325 -9.00 28.06 20.19
CA GLU A 325 -7.70 27.65 19.65
C GLU A 325 -6.88 26.91 20.71
N GLY A 326 -6.37 25.73 20.36
CA GLY A 326 -5.57 24.89 21.26
C GLY A 326 -6.39 24.05 22.25
N ALA A 327 -7.72 24.19 22.28
CA ALA A 327 -8.58 23.25 22.97
C ALA A 327 -8.60 21.90 22.25
N PRO A 328 -8.79 20.78 22.98
CA PRO A 328 -8.85 19.46 22.37
C PRO A 328 -10.04 19.38 21.39
N ASP A 329 -9.84 18.65 20.29
CA ASP A 329 -10.95 18.26 19.42
C ASP A 329 -11.97 17.41 20.18
N LYS A 330 -13.15 17.27 19.59
CA LYS A 330 -14.30 16.66 20.26
C LYS A 330 -14.07 15.21 20.65
N ASP A 331 -13.38 14.45 19.81
CA ASP A 331 -13.01 13.07 20.12
C ASP A 331 -12.08 13.01 21.34
N ASN A 332 -11.00 13.79 21.35
CA ASN A 332 -10.07 13.87 22.48
C ASN A 332 -10.72 14.43 23.77
N LEU A 333 -11.60 15.43 23.68
CA LEU A 333 -12.36 15.96 24.83
C LEU A 333 -13.36 14.92 25.39
N SER A 334 -13.91 14.09 24.51
CA SER A 334 -14.79 12.99 24.89
C SER A 334 -14.02 11.84 25.53
N LYS A 335 -12.88 11.44 24.98
CA LYS A 335 -11.99 10.39 25.52
C LYS A 335 -11.43 10.75 26.90
N SER A 336 -11.16 12.03 27.17
CA SER A 336 -10.71 12.49 28.49
C SER A 336 -11.80 12.42 29.57
N GLY A 337 -13.07 12.27 29.17
CA GLY A 337 -14.23 12.34 30.06
C GLY A 337 -14.68 13.76 30.41
N GLU A 338 -13.99 14.79 29.91
CA GLU A 338 -14.35 16.18 30.17
C GLU A 338 -15.64 16.59 29.47
N TYR A 339 -15.95 16.05 28.28
CA TYR A 339 -17.25 16.26 27.65
C TYR A 339 -18.37 15.58 28.48
N GLY A 340 -18.17 14.31 28.82
CA GLY A 340 -18.93 13.56 29.83
C GLY A 340 -20.40 13.34 29.48
N LEU A 341 -20.74 12.76 28.33
CA LEU A 341 -22.12 12.42 28.00
C LEU A 341 -22.71 11.37 28.95
N VAL A 342 -21.90 10.42 29.43
CA VAL A 342 -22.38 9.39 30.37
C VAL A 342 -22.51 10.00 31.75
N THR A 343 -21.43 10.60 32.25
CA THR A 343 -21.34 11.07 33.64
C THR A 343 -22.15 12.35 33.90
N LYS A 344 -22.30 13.23 32.91
CA LYS A 344 -23.02 14.52 33.02
C LYS A 344 -24.36 14.52 32.29
N GLY A 345 -24.53 13.67 31.28
CA GLY A 345 -25.69 13.66 30.38
C GLY A 345 -26.60 12.43 30.46
N ASN A 346 -26.29 11.43 31.31
CA ASN A 346 -26.99 10.15 31.41
C ASN A 346 -27.08 9.35 30.09
N ALA A 347 -26.18 9.58 29.14
CA ALA A 347 -26.08 8.76 27.93
C ALA A 347 -25.53 7.35 28.24
N GLN A 348 -25.76 6.41 27.33
CA GLN A 348 -25.26 5.03 27.49
C GLN A 348 -23.79 4.84 27.11
N ALA A 349 -23.23 5.79 26.36
CA ALA A 349 -21.87 5.75 25.84
C ALA A 349 -21.35 7.18 25.67
N GLU A 350 -20.04 7.36 25.73
CA GLU A 350 -19.42 8.66 25.46
C GLU A 350 -19.52 9.01 23.98
N TRP A 351 -19.34 10.29 23.64
CA TRP A 351 -19.54 10.76 22.26
C TRP A 351 -18.63 10.02 21.27
N HIS A 352 -17.37 9.82 21.64
CA HIS A 352 -16.36 9.14 20.83
C HIS A 352 -16.74 7.70 20.50
N GLU A 353 -17.24 6.95 21.49
CA GLU A 353 -17.67 5.57 21.29
C GLU A 353 -18.88 5.48 20.34
N GLN A 354 -19.76 6.48 20.39
CA GLN A 354 -20.91 6.55 19.50
C GLN A 354 -20.52 7.01 18.08
N ALA A 355 -19.57 7.95 17.95
CA ALA A 355 -19.02 8.37 16.68
C ALA A 355 -18.31 7.21 15.96
N GLN A 356 -17.48 6.44 16.67
CA GLN A 356 -16.83 5.23 16.16
C GLN A 356 -17.83 4.20 15.61
N ARG A 357 -19.00 4.05 16.25
CA ARG A 357 -20.07 3.17 15.74
C ARG A 357 -20.65 3.69 14.43
N ALA A 358 -20.81 5.01 14.28
CA ALA A 358 -21.27 5.62 13.04
C ALA A 358 -20.25 5.51 11.91
N GLU A 359 -18.97 5.73 12.21
CA GLU A 359 -17.85 5.54 11.29
C GLU A 359 -17.78 4.09 10.80
N ALA A 360 -17.83 3.13 11.72
CA ALA A 360 -17.85 1.70 11.39
C ALA A 360 -19.05 1.33 10.51
N TYR A 361 -20.23 1.90 10.77
CA TYR A 361 -21.40 1.70 9.92
C TYR A 361 -21.21 2.25 8.50
N LEU A 362 -20.56 3.42 8.33
CA LEU A 362 -20.22 3.94 7.01
C LEU A 362 -19.22 3.02 6.28
N ILE A 363 -18.20 2.53 6.99
CA ILE A 363 -17.23 1.58 6.45
C ILE A 363 -17.91 0.25 6.07
N GLU A 364 -18.87 -0.23 6.84
CA GLU A 364 -19.60 -1.47 6.50
C GLU A 364 -20.52 -1.26 5.28
N THR A 365 -21.28 -0.16 5.27
CA THR A 365 -22.28 0.12 4.23
C THR A 365 -21.70 0.59 2.92
N GLN A 366 -20.52 1.20 2.93
CA GLN A 366 -19.84 1.77 1.77
C GLN A 366 -20.67 2.82 1.01
N ASP A 367 -21.67 3.42 1.66
CA ASP A 367 -22.56 4.38 1.04
C ASP A 367 -23.09 5.35 2.11
N PRO A 368 -22.71 6.64 2.08
CA PRO A 368 -23.14 7.62 3.06
C PRO A 368 -24.64 7.99 2.94
N THR A 369 -25.35 7.48 1.93
CA THR A 369 -26.80 7.62 1.79
C THR A 369 -27.59 6.47 2.41
N LYS A 370 -26.92 5.37 2.81
CA LYS A 370 -27.55 4.16 3.34
C LYS A 370 -27.80 4.27 4.85
N ILE A 371 -28.54 5.29 5.26
CA ILE A 371 -28.91 5.54 6.65
C ILE A 371 -30.34 6.11 6.70
N SER A 372 -31.11 5.70 7.71
CA SER A 372 -32.45 6.21 7.99
C SER A 372 -32.47 6.96 9.33
N TYR A 373 -33.31 7.99 9.40
CA TYR A 373 -33.49 8.80 10.61
C TYR A 373 -34.91 8.64 11.16
N LYS A 374 -35.03 8.51 12.48
CA LYS A 374 -36.32 8.34 13.17
C LYS A 374 -36.96 9.67 13.61
N ASP A 375 -36.22 10.76 13.50
CA ASP A 375 -36.68 12.11 13.78
C ASP A 375 -35.91 13.15 12.96
N ASP A 376 -36.41 14.39 12.97
CA ASP A 376 -35.82 15.52 12.24
C ASP A 376 -34.48 15.99 12.85
N GLU A 377 -34.17 15.56 14.07
CA GLU A 377 -32.89 15.89 14.72
C GLU A 377 -31.77 14.98 14.22
N GLY A 378 -32.08 13.86 13.54
CA GLY A 378 -31.09 12.99 12.91
C GLY A 378 -30.64 11.82 13.78
N HIS A 379 -31.46 11.37 14.73
CA HIS A 379 -31.24 10.11 15.40
C HIS A 379 -31.57 8.93 14.48
N THR A 380 -30.94 7.78 14.70
CA THR A 380 -31.15 6.56 13.91
C THR A 380 -31.34 5.34 14.81
N ASP A 381 -32.02 4.32 14.29
CA ASP A 381 -32.06 2.97 14.88
C ASP A 381 -31.22 1.97 14.04
N ASP A 382 -30.62 2.41 12.92
CA ASP A 382 -29.79 1.55 12.06
C ASP A 382 -28.44 1.20 12.72
N ILE A 383 -28.01 2.00 13.71
CA ILE A 383 -26.75 1.83 14.43
C ILE A 383 -27.04 1.54 15.90
N ALA A 384 -26.84 0.29 16.30
CA ALA A 384 -27.09 -0.15 17.67
C ALA A 384 -26.22 0.61 18.68
N GLY A 385 -26.83 1.11 19.77
CA GLY A 385 -26.13 1.78 20.85
C GLY A 385 -25.68 3.22 20.53
N VAL A 386 -26.24 3.83 19.49
CA VAL A 386 -26.05 5.25 19.15
C VAL A 386 -27.30 6.04 19.50
N SER A 387 -27.13 7.08 20.32
CA SER A 387 -28.17 8.01 20.75
C SER A 387 -27.87 9.46 20.42
N ILE A 388 -26.71 9.77 19.83
CA ILE A 388 -26.39 11.10 19.30
C ILE A 388 -27.00 11.30 17.90
N HIS A 389 -27.16 12.56 17.49
CA HIS A 389 -27.55 12.91 16.12
C HIS A 389 -26.41 12.58 15.16
N VAL A 390 -26.61 11.62 14.24
CA VAL A 390 -25.57 11.22 13.27
C VAL A 390 -25.78 11.81 11.88
N SER A 391 -26.90 12.51 11.66
CA SER A 391 -27.19 13.13 10.37
C SER A 391 -26.08 14.07 9.90
N GLU A 392 -25.48 14.83 10.81
CA GLU A 392 -24.38 15.73 10.49
C GLU A 392 -23.15 14.99 9.92
N PHE A 393 -22.82 13.81 10.45
CA PHE A 393 -21.73 12.98 9.94
C PHE A 393 -22.01 12.48 8.53
N PHE A 394 -23.20 11.90 8.29
CA PHE A 394 -23.52 11.34 6.99
C PHE A 394 -23.68 12.41 5.90
N GLU A 395 -24.13 13.62 6.23
CA GLU A 395 -24.12 14.75 5.28
C GLU A 395 -22.69 15.19 4.94
N LEU A 396 -21.80 15.30 5.94
CA LEU A 396 -20.38 15.58 5.69
C LEU A 396 -19.72 14.46 4.87
N ALA A 397 -20.04 13.19 5.13
CA ALA A 397 -19.52 12.06 4.37
C ALA A 397 -19.97 12.10 2.89
N LYS A 398 -21.24 12.47 2.62
CA LYS A 398 -21.73 12.70 1.25
C LYS A 398 -20.97 13.82 0.58
N GLU A 399 -20.74 14.94 1.28
CA GLU A 399 -19.99 16.08 0.75
C GLU A 399 -18.53 15.71 0.46
N ALA A 400 -17.87 15.00 1.36
CA ALA A 400 -16.48 14.58 1.21
C ALA A 400 -16.32 13.67 -0.01
N LEU A 401 -17.22 12.69 -0.19
CA LEU A 401 -17.16 11.69 -1.26
C LEU A 401 -17.75 12.14 -2.60
N LYS A 402 -18.19 13.40 -2.75
CA LYS A 402 -18.84 13.89 -3.99
C LYS A 402 -17.95 13.73 -5.22
N ASP A 403 -16.63 13.85 -5.04
CA ASP A 403 -15.62 13.77 -6.11
C ASP A 403 -14.90 12.41 -6.12
N ALA A 404 -15.43 11.43 -5.38
CA ALA A 404 -14.86 10.09 -5.26
C ALA A 404 -15.44 9.07 -6.26
N LYS A 405 -16.39 9.45 -7.12
CA LYS A 405 -17.04 8.56 -8.09
C LYS A 405 -16.76 8.96 -9.53
#